data_AF-A0A0F9ZH42-F1
#
_entry.id   AF-A0A0F9ZH42-F1
#
_cell.length_a   1.000
_cell.length_b   1.000
_cell.length_c   1.000
_cell.angle_alpha   90.00
_cell.angle_beta   90.00
_cell.angle_gamma   90.00
#
_symmetry.space_group_name_H-M   'P 1'
#
loop_
_entity.id
_entity.type
_entity.pdbx_description
1 polymer ?
#
loop_
_entity_poly.entity_id
_entity_poly.type
_entity_poly.pdbx_seq_one_letter_code
_entity_poly.pdbx_strand_id
1 'polypeptide(L)'
;MILEIFFTLLLLILSFCMTYLFKKKIKYKKIIFTGHRQVGKTISINYLLNQNFKTLPTIEPYEVAIDKYLVREQVYKEDEDIPKDCICIFFLKDNKDLKHLNKRFYGYSNIKYVMYKKSKEKLPTINYLDENPKKILSLLQ
;
A
#
# COMPACT_ATOMS: atom_id res chain seq x y z
N MET A 1 -51.84 20.13 -0.52
CA MET A 1 -51.60 19.57 0.83
C MET A 1 -51.28 18.07 0.83
N ILE A 2 -52.21 17.14 0.53
CA ILE A 2 -51.92 15.68 0.59
C ILE A 2 -50.81 15.26 -0.40
N LEU A 3 -50.82 15.80 -1.62
CA LEU A 3 -49.80 15.50 -2.64
C LEU A 3 -48.40 15.99 -2.21
N GLU A 4 -48.32 17.15 -1.56
CA GLU A 4 -47.07 17.74 -1.08
C GLU A 4 -46.48 16.93 0.08
N ILE A 5 -47.35 16.43 0.98
CA ILE A 5 -46.96 15.53 2.07
C ILE A 5 -46.43 14.20 1.50
N PHE A 6 -47.07 13.64 0.47
CA PHE A 6 -46.61 12.41 -0.16
C PHE A 6 -45.25 12.60 -0.86
N PHE A 7 -45.07 13.73 -1.55
CA PHE A 7 -43.85 14.06 -2.26
C PHE A 7 -42.67 14.29 -1.31
N THR A 8 -42.91 14.99 -0.20
CA THR A 8 -41.89 15.20 0.85
C THR A 8 -41.50 13.89 1.53
N LEU A 9 -42.45 13.00 1.81
CA LEU A 9 -42.16 11.68 2.38
C LEU A 9 -41.30 10.82 1.45
N LEU A 10 -41.60 10.85 0.15
CA LEU A 10 -40.86 10.12 -0.88
C LEU A 10 -39.40 10.61 -0.98
N LEU A 11 -39.19 11.93 -0.97
CA LEU A 11 -37.87 12.56 -0.98
C LEU A 11 -37.04 12.15 0.25
N LEU A 12 -37.67 12.06 1.41
CA LEU A 12 -37.03 11.69 2.66
C LEU A 12 -36.54 10.24 2.62
N ILE A 13 -37.38 9.32 2.14
CA ILE A 13 -37.03 7.91 1.92
C ILE A 13 -35.88 7.78 0.92
N LEU A 14 -35.93 8.49 -0.21
CA LEU A 14 -34.86 8.49 -1.21
C LEU A 14 -33.53 9.00 -0.62
N SER A 15 -33.56 10.08 0.16
CA SER A 15 -32.37 10.61 0.83
C SER A 15 -31.78 9.62 1.83
N PHE A 16 -32.62 8.89 2.56
CA PHE A 16 -32.22 7.88 3.53
C PHE A 16 -31.60 6.66 2.85
N CYS A 17 -32.21 6.20 1.75
CA CYS A 17 -31.65 5.13 0.93
C CYS A 17 -30.28 5.52 0.36
N MET A 18 -30.15 6.75 -0.16
CA MET A 18 -28.87 7.25 -0.69
C MET A 18 -27.81 7.30 0.42
N THR A 19 -28.11 7.88 1.58
CA THR A 19 -27.16 7.92 2.71
C THR A 19 -26.79 6.53 3.24
N TYR A 20 -27.74 5.59 3.26
CA TYR A 20 -27.48 4.21 3.66
C TYR A 20 -26.54 3.49 2.67
N LEU A 21 -26.75 3.70 1.36
CA LEU A 21 -25.88 3.16 0.32
C LEU A 21 -24.47 3.78 0.36
N PHE A 22 -24.35 5.09 0.60
CA PHE A 22 -23.05 5.75 0.77
C PHE A 22 -22.31 5.35 2.05
N LYS A 23 -23.02 4.90 3.09
CA LYS A 23 -22.40 4.42 4.34
C LYS A 23 -21.72 3.05 4.24
N LYS A 24 -21.81 2.36 3.10
CA LYS A 24 -21.10 1.10 2.87
C LYS A 24 -19.59 1.37 2.83
N LYS A 25 -18.95 1.38 4.00
CA LYS A 25 -17.50 1.58 4.14
C LYS A 25 -16.78 0.54 3.29
N ILE A 26 -16.09 0.99 2.26
CA ILE A 26 -15.18 0.16 1.48
C ILE A 26 -14.11 -0.34 2.46
N LYS A 27 -14.03 -1.66 2.66
CA LYS A 27 -13.00 -2.27 3.50
C LYS A 27 -11.73 -2.39 2.67
N TYR A 28 -10.80 -1.46 2.85
CA TYR A 28 -9.49 -1.54 2.24
C TYR A 28 -8.60 -2.55 2.96
N LYS A 29 -7.85 -3.35 2.19
CA LYS A 29 -6.72 -4.15 2.71
C LYS A 29 -5.52 -3.22 2.90
N LYS A 30 -4.93 -3.21 4.11
CA LYS A 30 -3.78 -2.35 4.41
C LYS A 30 -2.49 -2.95 3.87
N ILE A 31 -1.69 -2.11 3.22
CA ILE A 31 -0.34 -2.45 2.77
C ILE A 31 0.62 -1.37 3.24
N ILE A 32 1.75 -1.77 3.79
CA ILE A 32 2.81 -0.84 4.22
C ILE A 32 4.02 -1.02 3.31
N PHE A 33 4.44 0.06 2.66
CA PHE A 33 5.69 0.14 1.94
C PHE A 33 6.72 0.76 2.85
N THR A 34 7.68 -0.04 3.31
CA THR A 34 8.72 0.39 4.24
C THR A 34 10.12 0.12 3.68
N GLY A 35 11.12 0.80 4.22
CA GLY A 35 12.51 0.72 3.77
C GLY A 35 13.23 2.06 3.94
N HIS A 36 14.52 2.08 3.63
CA HIS A 36 15.32 3.31 3.68
C HIS A 36 14.82 4.37 2.69
N ARG A 37 15.37 5.59 2.78
CA ARG A 37 15.10 6.63 1.78
C ARG A 37 15.69 6.23 0.43
N GLN A 38 15.05 6.68 -0.67
CA GLN A 38 15.53 6.50 -2.05
C GLN A 38 15.64 5.05 -2.56
N VAL A 39 14.88 4.11 -1.97
CA VAL A 39 14.85 2.68 -2.41
C VAL A 39 13.73 2.36 -3.42
N GLY A 40 13.03 3.37 -3.94
CA GLY A 40 11.98 3.20 -4.97
C GLY A 40 10.55 2.97 -4.46
N LYS A 41 10.24 3.28 -3.19
CA LYS A 41 8.88 3.19 -2.62
C LYS A 41 7.87 4.05 -3.39
N THR A 42 8.14 5.36 -3.48
CA THR A 42 7.29 6.34 -4.20
C THR A 42 7.15 6.01 -5.67
N ILE A 43 8.22 5.52 -6.32
CA ILE A 43 8.17 5.06 -7.71
C ILE A 43 7.15 3.93 -7.87
N SER A 44 7.15 2.97 -6.94
CA SER A 44 6.19 1.86 -6.95
C SER A 44 4.75 2.30 -6.72
N ILE A 45 4.53 3.29 -5.86
CA ILE A 45 3.19 3.86 -5.60
C ILE A 45 2.68 4.60 -6.83
N ASN A 46 3.50 5.49 -7.41
CA ASN A 46 3.15 6.19 -8.65
C ASN A 46 2.84 5.21 -9.78
N TYR A 47 3.63 4.13 -9.86
CA TYR A 47 3.38 3.06 -10.82
C TYR A 47 2.01 2.40 -10.62
N LEU A 48 1.67 2.05 -9.38
CA LEU A 48 0.35 1.47 -9.05
C LEU A 48 -0.81 2.42 -9.36
N LEU A 49 -0.58 3.73 -9.33
CA LEU A 49 -1.54 4.76 -9.69
C LEU A 49 -1.59 5.04 -11.20
N ASN A 50 -0.80 4.35 -12.02
CA ASN A 50 -0.59 4.64 -13.44
C ASN A 50 -0.13 6.09 -13.69
N GLN A 51 0.69 6.63 -12.78
CA GLN A 51 1.24 7.99 -12.87
C GLN A 51 2.76 7.94 -13.11
N ASN A 52 3.27 8.82 -13.98
CA ASN A 52 4.69 8.89 -14.30
C ASN A 52 5.28 10.25 -13.86
N PHE A 53 5.29 10.49 -12.56
CA PHE A 53 5.81 11.72 -11.98
C PHE A 53 7.28 11.58 -11.55
N LYS A 54 8.06 12.65 -11.74
CA LYS A 54 9.37 12.78 -11.09
C LYS A 54 9.17 12.75 -9.58
N THR A 55 9.85 11.83 -8.90
CA THR A 55 9.72 11.65 -7.45
C THR A 55 10.71 12.53 -6.69
N LEU A 56 10.24 13.19 -5.63
CA LEU A 56 11.08 13.86 -4.64
C LEU A 56 11.22 12.98 -3.39
N PRO A 57 12.24 13.20 -2.54
CA PRO A 57 12.34 12.52 -1.26
C PRO A 57 11.10 12.76 -0.39
N THR A 58 10.47 11.68 0.04
CA THR A 58 9.31 11.72 0.95
C THR A 58 9.70 12.35 2.29
N ILE A 59 9.01 13.44 2.66
CA ILE A 59 9.23 14.16 3.93
C ILE A 59 8.41 13.51 5.05
N GLU A 60 7.14 13.21 4.78
CA GLU A 60 6.20 12.64 5.75
C GLU A 60 5.53 11.36 5.22
N PRO A 61 5.13 10.42 6.10
CA PRO A 61 4.35 9.26 5.70
C PRO A 61 3.01 9.69 5.10
N TYR A 62 2.59 9.05 4.02
CA TYR A 62 1.29 9.31 3.40
C TYR A 62 0.62 7.99 3.01
N GLU A 63 -0.70 8.04 2.85
CA GLU A 63 -1.54 6.91 2.48
C GLU A 63 -2.27 7.19 1.17
N VAL A 64 -2.35 6.19 0.30
CA VAL A 64 -3.07 6.28 -0.97
C VAL A 64 -3.98 5.06 -1.13
N ALA A 65 -5.23 5.32 -1.47
CA ALA A 65 -6.17 4.27 -1.84
C ALA A 65 -5.93 3.86 -3.30
N ILE A 66 -5.64 2.57 -3.51
CA ILE A 66 -5.44 1.96 -4.83
C ILE A 66 -6.35 0.73 -4.91
N ASP A 67 -7.41 0.81 -5.73
CA ASP A 67 -8.45 -0.20 -5.83
C ASP A 67 -9.05 -0.59 -4.46
N LYS A 68 -8.80 -1.84 -4.01
CA LYS A 68 -9.23 -2.39 -2.72
C LYS A 68 -8.17 -2.29 -1.63
N TYR A 69 -7.08 -1.58 -1.89
CA TYR A 69 -5.93 -1.48 -1.01
C TYR A 69 -5.73 -0.06 -0.51
N LEU A 70 -5.23 0.06 0.73
CA LEU A 70 -4.75 1.30 1.30
C LEU A 70 -3.25 1.14 1.48
N VAL A 71 -2.47 1.79 0.63
CA VAL A 71 -1.00 1.70 0.61
C VAL A 71 -0.42 2.87 1.36
N ARG A 72 0.35 2.59 2.41
CA ARG A 72 1.07 3.59 3.21
C ARG A 72 2.55 3.58 2.87
N GLU A 73 3.12 4.73 2.54
CA GLU A 73 4.58 4.87 2.49
C GLU A 73 5.12 5.22 3.89
N GLN A 74 6.10 4.47 4.36
CA GLN A 74 6.75 4.68 5.66
C GLN A 74 8.27 4.62 5.53
N VAL A 75 8.96 5.45 6.29
CA VAL A 75 10.43 5.38 6.42
C VAL A 75 10.74 4.32 7.47
N TYR A 76 11.59 3.35 7.12
CA TYR A 76 12.00 2.33 8.07
C TYR A 76 12.72 2.93 9.27
N LYS A 77 12.30 2.51 10.47
CA LYS A 77 12.97 2.78 11.74
C LYS A 77 13.20 1.44 12.44
N GLU A 78 14.39 1.28 13.02
CA GLU A 78 14.77 0.03 13.68
C GLU A 78 13.93 -0.28 14.92
N ASP A 79 13.31 0.70 15.56
CA ASP A 79 12.49 0.43 16.76
C ASP A 79 11.00 0.26 16.46
N GLU A 80 10.60 0.33 15.19
CA GLU A 80 9.19 0.35 14.81
C GLU A 80 8.66 -1.06 14.58
N ASP A 81 7.56 -1.38 15.26
CA ASP A 81 6.87 -2.65 15.10
C ASP A 81 5.99 -2.65 13.85
N ILE A 82 5.92 -3.81 13.21
CA ILE A 82 5.13 -3.99 11.99
C ILE A 82 3.78 -4.58 12.37
N PRO A 83 2.67 -3.92 12.01
CA PRO A 83 1.34 -4.44 12.27
C PRO A 83 1.13 -5.81 11.61
N LYS A 84 0.58 -6.77 12.36
CA LYS A 84 0.28 -8.13 11.84
C LYS A 84 -0.94 -8.16 10.92
N ASP A 85 -1.80 -7.14 10.97
CA ASP A 85 -3.03 -7.01 10.17
C ASP A 85 -2.81 -6.41 8.77
N CYS A 86 -1.56 -6.28 8.33
CA CYS A 86 -1.21 -5.69 7.04
C CYS A 86 -0.19 -6.54 6.28
N ILE A 87 -0.19 -6.40 4.94
CA ILE A 87 0.92 -6.88 4.11
C ILE A 87 2.01 -5.82 4.17
N CYS A 88 3.21 -6.19 4.60
CA CYS A 88 4.35 -5.28 4.67
C CYS A 88 5.33 -5.61 3.54
N ILE A 89 5.62 -4.62 2.70
CA ILE A 89 6.57 -4.73 1.61
C ILE A 89 7.81 -3.93 1.98
N PHE A 90 8.92 -4.64 2.24
CA PHE A 90 10.22 -4.07 2.53
C PHE A 90 11.01 -3.83 1.26
N PHE A 91 11.32 -2.57 1.01
CA PHE A 91 12.23 -2.16 -0.04
C PHE A 91 13.66 -2.11 0.49
N LEU A 92 14.48 -3.00 -0.03
CA LEU A 92 15.88 -3.17 0.34
C LEU A 92 16.76 -2.27 -0.51
N LYS A 93 17.79 -1.68 0.09
CA LYS A 93 18.85 -0.95 -0.63
C LYS A 93 19.89 -1.91 -1.19
N ASP A 94 20.20 -2.96 -0.43
CA ASP A 94 21.13 -4.01 -0.81
C ASP A 94 20.87 -5.34 -0.07
N ASN A 95 21.69 -6.36 -0.38
CA ASN A 95 21.58 -7.69 0.21
C ASN A 95 21.99 -7.75 1.69
N LYS A 96 22.69 -6.74 2.24
CA LYS A 96 23.06 -6.69 3.66
C LYS A 96 21.83 -6.38 4.51
N ASP A 97 20.97 -5.48 4.04
CA ASP A 97 19.68 -5.16 4.70
C ASP A 97 18.87 -6.43 4.98
N LEU A 98 18.83 -7.35 4.01
CA LEU A 98 18.11 -8.62 4.15
C LEU A 98 18.59 -9.44 5.34
N LYS A 99 19.90 -9.53 5.59
CA LYS A 99 20.44 -10.34 6.69
C LYS A 99 20.01 -9.80 8.06
N HIS A 100 19.98 -8.48 8.21
CA HIS A 100 19.52 -7.83 9.43
C HIS A 100 18.00 -8.02 9.62
N LEU A 101 17.23 -7.82 8.55
CA LEU A 101 15.77 -7.94 8.59
C LEU A 101 15.31 -9.38 8.79
N ASN A 102 15.97 -10.37 8.17
CA ASN A 102 15.63 -11.78 8.33
C ASN A 102 15.83 -12.26 9.78
N LYS A 103 16.83 -11.74 10.51
CA LYS A 103 16.99 -12.08 11.93
C LYS A 103 15.83 -11.58 12.77
N ARG A 104 15.31 -10.39 12.45
CA ARG A 104 14.26 -9.73 13.24
C ARG A 104 12.86 -10.21 12.90
N PHE A 105 12.60 -10.43 11.61
CA PHE A 105 11.30 -10.74 11.07
C PHE A 105 11.17 -12.21 10.64
N TYR A 106 12.03 -13.08 11.16
CA TYR A 106 11.98 -14.51 10.88
C TYR A 106 10.58 -15.07 11.20
N GLY A 107 9.96 -15.76 10.23
CA GLY A 107 8.64 -16.38 10.40
C GLY A 107 7.43 -15.46 10.17
N TYR A 108 7.62 -14.17 9.86
CA TYR A 108 6.52 -13.29 9.49
C TYR A 108 6.10 -13.51 8.03
N SER A 109 4.97 -14.20 7.82
CA SER A 109 4.44 -14.51 6.49
C SER A 109 3.85 -13.28 5.76
N ASN A 110 3.55 -12.22 6.50
CA ASN A 110 3.00 -10.98 5.97
C ASN A 110 4.07 -10.02 5.44
N ILE A 111 5.35 -10.37 5.54
CA ILE A 111 6.46 -9.54 5.07
C ILE A 111 6.98 -10.08 3.74
N LYS A 112 7.05 -9.19 2.74
CA LYS A 112 7.59 -9.46 1.41
C LYS A 112 8.78 -8.54 1.14
N TYR A 113 9.88 -9.08 0.65
CA TYR A 113 11.09 -8.31 0.34
C TYR A 113 11.17 -7.96 -1.14
N VAL A 114 11.57 -6.72 -1.43
CA VAL A 114 11.59 -6.12 -2.77
C VAL A 114 12.87 -5.30 -2.95
N MET A 115 13.40 -5.26 -4.18
CA MET A 115 14.57 -4.43 -4.52
C MET A 115 14.53 -3.91 -5.96
N TYR A 116 14.94 -2.65 -6.16
CA TYR A 116 15.14 -1.99 -7.47
C TYR A 116 16.63 -2.02 -7.88
N LYS A 117 17.29 -3.18 -7.80
CA LYS A 117 18.72 -3.26 -8.11
C LYS A 117 19.08 -4.51 -8.90
N LYS A 118 19.72 -4.29 -10.06
CA LYS A 118 20.57 -5.24 -10.77
C LYS A 118 21.74 -5.66 -9.88
N SER A 119 21.47 -6.53 -8.91
CA SER A 119 22.51 -7.25 -8.19
C SER A 119 23.12 -8.29 -9.14
N LYS A 120 24.45 -8.46 -9.11
CA LYS A 120 25.13 -9.57 -9.82
C LYS A 120 24.61 -10.93 -9.35
N GLU A 121 24.08 -10.97 -8.13
CA GLU A 121 23.55 -12.17 -7.47
C GLU A 121 22.08 -11.95 -7.11
N LYS A 122 21.19 -12.72 -7.75
CA LYS A 122 19.75 -12.71 -7.47
C LYS A 122 19.45 -13.71 -6.36
N LEU A 123 18.91 -13.22 -5.24
CA LEU A 123 18.49 -14.05 -4.11
C LEU A 123 17.03 -14.46 -4.28
N PRO A 124 16.66 -15.74 -4.07
CA PRO A 124 15.30 -16.24 -4.31
C PRO A 124 14.25 -15.63 -3.36
N THR A 125 14.67 -15.11 -2.21
CA THR A 125 13.81 -14.47 -1.21
C THR A 125 13.44 -13.02 -1.56
N ILE A 126 14.12 -12.40 -2.51
CA ILE A 126 13.91 -10.98 -2.89
C ILE A 126 13.15 -10.90 -4.22
N ASN A 127 12.13 -10.07 -4.27
CA ASN A 127 11.44 -9.71 -5.50
C ASN A 127 12.12 -8.51 -6.18
N TYR A 128 12.81 -8.77 -7.27
CA TYR A 128 13.46 -7.74 -8.08
C TYR A 128 12.44 -7.04 -9.00
N LEU A 129 12.38 -5.70 -8.97
CA LEU A 129 11.43 -4.88 -9.75
C LEU A 129 12.04 -4.18 -10.97
N ASP A 130 13.34 -4.33 -11.22
CA ASP A 130 14.10 -3.59 -12.25
C ASP A 130 13.53 -3.72 -13.66
N GLU A 131 13.00 -4.89 -14.01
CA GLU A 131 12.53 -5.19 -15.36
C GLU A 131 11.01 -4.98 -15.49
N ASN A 132 10.28 -5.05 -14.37
CA ASN A 132 8.83 -4.98 -14.39
C ASN A 132 8.25 -4.54 -13.03
N PRO A 133 8.00 -3.24 -12.84
CA PRO A 133 7.34 -2.72 -11.65
C PRO A 133 5.95 -3.34 -11.41
N LYS A 134 5.25 -3.86 -12.45
CA LYS A 134 3.96 -4.57 -12.29
C LYS A 134 4.05 -5.78 -11.38
N LYS A 135 5.24 -6.35 -11.20
CA LYS A 135 5.43 -7.49 -10.29
C LYS A 135 4.98 -7.14 -8.87
N ILE A 136 4.98 -5.86 -8.47
CA ILE A 136 4.45 -5.46 -7.17
C ILE A 136 2.96 -5.81 -6.99
N LEU A 137 2.15 -5.80 -8.05
CA LEU A 137 0.73 -6.18 -7.98
C LEU A 137 0.55 -7.64 -7.55
N SER A 138 1.41 -8.54 -8.03
CA SER A 138 1.40 -9.95 -7.61
C SER A 138 1.76 -10.11 -6.13
N LEU A 139 2.47 -9.15 -5.54
CA LEU A 139 2.79 -9.13 -4.12
C LEU A 139 1.64 -8.57 -3.26
N LEU A 140 0.60 -7.96 -3.86
CA LEU A 140 -0.58 -7.47 -3.13
C LEU A 140 -1.71 -8.51 -3.04
N GLN A 141 -1.62 -9.60 -3.81
CA GLN A 141 -2.55 -10.73 -3.78
C GLN A 141 -2.26 -11.62 -2.57
#